data_AF-A0A3M2CKM6-F1
#
_entry.id   AF-A0A3M2CKM6-F1
#
_cell.length_a   1.000
_cell.length_b   1.000
_cell.length_c   1.000
_cell.angle_alpha   90.00
_cell.angle_beta   90.00
_cell.angle_gamma   90.00
#
_symmetry.space_group_name_H-M   'P 1'
#
loop_
_entity.id
_entity.type
_entity.pdbx_description
1 polymer ?
#
loop_
_entity_poly.entity_id
_entity_poly.type
_entity_poly.pdbx_seq_one_letter_code
_entity_poly.pdbx_strand_id
1 'polypeptide(L)'
;MSIDVQTILRIEVPFVVVLAERKMTVREVCDMVVGTIVELPKQADEELEMRINNRPIGTGTAVKIGENFGVRVGYVGNPTERIKALSQAPEEAPSQEDIDAEALAAALLSGQ
;
A
#
# COMPACT_ATOMS: atom_id res chain seq x y z
N MET A 1 -36.14 1.00 -3.90
CA MET A 1 -35.40 -0.27 -3.81
C MET A 1 -34.50 -0.15 -2.58
N SER A 2 -34.93 -0.71 -1.44
CA SER A 2 -34.12 -0.69 -0.23
C SER A 2 -33.00 -1.71 -0.39
N ILE A 3 -31.75 -1.26 -0.36
CA ILE A 3 -30.61 -2.18 -0.34
C ILE A 3 -30.50 -2.70 1.09
N ASP A 4 -30.77 -3.99 1.28
CA ASP A 4 -30.60 -4.66 2.57
C ASP A 4 -29.11 -4.73 2.93
N VAL A 5 -28.78 -4.42 4.19
CA VAL A 5 -27.39 -4.46 4.71
C VAL A 5 -26.76 -5.85 4.53
N GLN A 6 -27.58 -6.90 4.64
CA GLN A 6 -27.18 -8.29 4.38
C GLN A 6 -26.58 -8.49 2.98
N THR A 7 -27.08 -7.76 1.98
CA THR A 7 -26.60 -7.83 0.60
C THR A 7 -25.24 -7.17 0.46
N ILE A 8 -25.01 -6.04 1.13
CA ILE A 8 -23.73 -5.30 1.10
C ILE A 8 -22.60 -6.14 1.71
N LEU A 9 -22.88 -6.88 2.80
CA LEU A 9 -21.89 -7.71 3.48
C LEU A 9 -21.43 -8.94 2.68
N ARG A 10 -22.09 -9.27 1.57
CA ARG A 10 -21.75 -10.39 0.68
C ARG A 10 -20.92 -9.98 -0.53
N ILE A 11 -20.59 -8.70 -0.67
CA ILE A 11 -19.80 -8.20 -1.79
C ILE A 11 -18.37 -8.71 -1.66
N GLU A 12 -17.87 -9.35 -2.71
CA GLU A 12 -16.48 -9.80 -2.79
C GLU A 12 -15.56 -8.60 -3.04
N VAL A 13 -14.43 -8.57 -2.34
CA VAL A 13 -13.45 -7.48 -2.41
C VAL A 13 -12.05 -8.05 -2.62
N PRO A 14 -11.20 -7.38 -3.42
CA PRO A 14 -9.84 -7.85 -3.63
C PRO A 14 -9.03 -7.70 -2.35
N PHE A 15 -8.67 -8.84 -1.76
CA PHE A 15 -7.74 -8.92 -0.65
C PHE A 15 -6.35 -9.25 -1.20
N VAL A 16 -5.42 -8.31 -1.05
CA VAL A 16 -4.07 -8.39 -1.58
C VAL A 16 -3.09 -8.41 -0.42
N VAL A 17 -2.14 -9.35 -0.44
CA VAL A 17 -1.07 -9.41 0.54
C VAL A 17 0.22 -9.05 -0.17
N VAL A 18 0.86 -7.98 0.29
CA VAL A 18 2.09 -7.46 -0.32
C VAL A 18 3.27 -8.03 0.44
N LEU A 19 4.12 -8.75 -0.30
CA LEU A 19 5.40 -9.21 0.23
C LEU A 19 6.31 -8.02 0.46
N ALA A 20 6.68 -7.30 -0.60
CA ALA A 20 7.41 -6.04 -0.53
C ALA A 20 7.19 -5.20 -1.80
N GLU A 21 7.53 -3.91 -1.71
CA GLU A 21 7.56 -2.99 -2.84
C GLU A 21 8.97 -2.41 -3.00
N ARG A 22 9.39 -2.17 -4.25
CA ARG A 22 10.64 -1.50 -4.57
C ARG A 22 10.43 -0.59 -5.79
N LYS A 23 10.97 0.63 -5.73
CA LYS A 23 11.03 1.52 -6.90
C LYS A 23 12.18 1.08 -7.81
N MET A 24 11.91 0.99 -9.11
CA MET A 24 12.89 0.67 -10.15
C MET A 24 12.78 1.67 -11.29
N THR A 25 13.88 1.88 -12.00
CA THR A 25 13.86 2.70 -13.21
C THR A 25 13.18 1.94 -14.36
N VAL A 26 12.60 2.67 -15.31
CA VAL A 26 11.96 2.06 -16.50
C VAL A 26 12.95 1.19 -17.27
N ARG A 27 14.23 1.58 -17.32
CA ARG A 27 15.29 0.79 -17.95
C ARG A 27 15.46 -0.57 -17.29
N GLU A 28 15.59 -0.62 -15.96
CA GLU A 28 15.71 -1.88 -15.21
C GLU A 28 14.53 -2.83 -15.49
N VAL A 29 13.31 -2.29 -15.58
CA VAL A 29 12.11 -3.08 -15.90
C VAL A 29 12.14 -3.63 -17.33
N CYS A 30 12.61 -2.84 -18.29
CA CYS A 30 12.77 -3.28 -19.68
C CYS A 30 13.88 -4.34 -19.85
N ASP A 31 14.92 -4.29 -19.03
CA ASP A 31 16.05 -5.23 -19.06
C ASP A 31 15.74 -6.56 -18.34
N MET A 32 14.54 -6.71 -17.75
CA MET A 32 14.15 -7.95 -17.06
C MET A 32 13.99 -9.10 -18.06
N VAL A 33 14.69 -10.20 -17.78
CA VAL A 33 14.61 -11.44 -18.54
C VAL A 33 14.30 -12.61 -17.61
N VAL A 34 13.94 -13.75 -18.20
CA VAL A 34 13.74 -14.98 -17.42
C VAL A 34 15.04 -15.31 -16.68
N GLY A 35 14.95 -15.42 -15.36
CA GLY A 35 16.09 -15.66 -14.47
C GLY A 35 16.65 -14.40 -13.78
N THR A 36 16.16 -13.20 -14.10
CA THR A 36 16.52 -11.99 -13.35
C THR A 36 16.00 -12.09 -11.91
N ILE A 37 16.89 -11.94 -10.93
CA ILE A 37 16.57 -11.91 -9.50
C ILE A 37 16.41 -10.46 -9.07
N VAL A 38 15.27 -10.13 -8.48
CA VAL A 38 14.96 -8.80 -7.94
C VAL A 38 15.11 -8.82 -6.43
N GLU A 39 16.06 -8.04 -5.92
CA GLU A 39 16.23 -7.85 -4.49
C GLU A 39 15.21 -6.86 -3.94
N LEU A 40 14.55 -7.23 -2.85
CA LEU A 40 13.55 -6.44 -2.16
C LEU A 40 14.14 -5.92 -0.84
N PRO A 41 13.80 -4.70 -0.40
CA PRO A 41 14.40 -4.10 0.80
C PRO A 41 13.86 -4.70 2.11
N LYS A 42 12.82 -5.54 2.05
CA LYS A 42 12.14 -6.09 3.23
C LYS A 42 12.86 -7.33 3.75
N GLN A 43 13.05 -7.40 5.05
CA GLN A 43 13.61 -8.57 5.73
C GLN A 43 12.64 -9.77 5.64
N ALA A 44 13.17 -10.98 5.51
CA ALA A 44 12.35 -12.19 5.39
C ALA A 44 11.48 -12.47 6.63
N ASP A 45 11.90 -11.96 7.79
CA ASP A 45 11.22 -12.15 9.08
C ASP A 45 10.16 -11.07 9.40
N GLU A 46 9.95 -10.11 8.50
CA GLU A 46 9.03 -9.00 8.72
C GLU A 46 7.57 -9.37 8.37
N GLU A 47 6.61 -8.80 9.10
CA GLU A 47 5.18 -9.03 8.83
C GLU A 47 4.77 -8.51 7.45
N LEU A 48 3.93 -9.27 6.75
CA LEU A 48 3.37 -8.91 5.45
C LEU A 48 2.29 -7.85 5.60
N GLU A 49 2.25 -6.91 4.65
CA GLU A 49 1.20 -5.90 4.61
C GLU A 49 -0.05 -6.49 3.95
N MET A 50 -1.20 -6.33 4.59
CA MET A 50 -2.49 -6.73 4.04
C MET A 50 -3.22 -5.49 3.52
N ARG A 51 -3.66 -5.56 2.26
CA ARG A 51 -4.37 -4.48 1.59
C ARG A 51 -5.75 -4.93 1.11
N ILE A 52 -6.71 -4.04 1.26
CA ILE A 52 -8.01 -4.17 0.61
C ILE A 52 -8.20 -2.93 -0.26
N ASN A 53 -8.59 -3.14 -1.52
CA ASN A 53 -8.79 -2.04 -2.46
C ASN A 53 -7.60 -1.05 -2.51
N ASN A 54 -6.39 -1.60 -2.55
CA ASN A 54 -5.13 -0.86 -2.59
C ASN A 54 -4.80 0.01 -1.37
N ARG A 55 -5.46 -0.19 -0.22
CA ARG A 55 -5.13 0.49 1.04
C ARG A 55 -4.70 -0.50 2.12
N PRO A 56 -3.68 -0.17 2.93
CA PRO A 56 -3.25 -1.01 4.02
C PRO A 56 -4.33 -1.08 5.09
N ILE A 57 -4.64 -2.30 5.55
CA ILE A 57 -5.63 -2.56 6.60
C ILE A 57 -5.02 -3.25 7.83
N GLY A 58 -3.78 -3.72 7.75
CA GLY A 58 -3.12 -4.44 8.83
C GLY A 58 -1.90 -5.22 8.38
N THR A 59 -1.35 -6.00 9.32
CA THR A 59 -0.16 -6.83 9.14
C THR A 59 -0.44 -8.29 9.48
N GLY A 60 0.31 -9.20 8.87
CA GLY A 60 0.21 -10.62 9.18
C GLY A 60 1.40 -11.44 8.73
N THR A 61 1.53 -12.64 9.26
CA THR A 61 2.64 -13.55 8.94
C THR A 61 2.22 -14.58 7.90
N ALA A 62 3.09 -14.84 6.92
CA ALA A 62 2.96 -15.96 6.01
C ALA A 62 2.96 -17.29 6.76
N VAL A 63 1.96 -18.14 6.51
CA VAL A 63 1.89 -19.48 7.09
C VAL A 63 1.56 -20.51 6.02
N LYS A 64 2.09 -21.72 6.14
CA LYS A 64 1.72 -22.85 5.29
C LYS A 64 0.52 -23.57 5.91
N ILE A 65 -0.54 -23.76 5.13
CA ILE A 65 -1.74 -24.50 5.54
C ILE A 65 -1.91 -25.69 4.59
N GLY A 66 -1.41 -26.86 5.02
CA GLY A 66 -1.36 -28.04 4.16
C GLY A 66 -0.44 -27.78 2.96
N GLU A 67 -1.01 -27.73 1.76
CA GLU A 67 -0.30 -27.39 0.52
C GLU A 67 -0.53 -25.94 0.08
N ASN A 68 -1.37 -25.19 0.80
CA ASN A 68 -1.74 -23.83 0.46
C ASN A 68 -0.91 -22.81 1.25
N PHE A 69 -0.81 -21.62 0.67
CA PHE A 69 -0.32 -20.43 1.37
C PHE A 69 -1.48 -19.77 2.12
N GLY A 70 -1.24 -19.40 3.37
CA GLY A 70 -2.17 -18.64 4.21
C GLY A 70 -1.47 -17.46 4.87
N VAL A 71 -2.27 -16.56 5.44
CA VAL A 71 -1.76 -15.43 6.23
C VAL A 71 -2.42 -15.47 7.59
N ARG A 72 -1.60 -15.50 8.64
CA ARG A 72 -2.06 -15.31 10.01
C ARG A 72 -2.14 -13.81 10.27
N VAL A 73 -3.35 -13.31 10.46
CA VAL A 73 -3.58 -11.90 10.85
C VAL A 73 -2.91 -11.66 12.19
N GLY A 74 -1.96 -10.73 12.24
CA GLY A 74 -1.32 -10.27 13.46
C GLY A 74 -2.08 -9.06 14.01
N TYR A 75 -2.09 -7.98 13.22
CA TYR A 75 -2.82 -6.76 13.53
C TYR A 75 -3.80 -6.41 12.41
N VAL A 76 -4.98 -5.92 12.80
CA VAL A 76 -5.98 -5.40 11.85
C VAL A 76 -6.57 -4.11 12.40
N GLY A 77 -6.67 -3.09 11.56
CA GLY A 77 -7.24 -1.79 11.89
C GLY A 77 -8.72 -1.85 12.26
N ASN A 78 -9.24 -0.74 12.76
CA ASN A 78 -10.60 -0.66 13.29
C ASN A 78 -11.65 -0.91 12.19
N PRO A 79 -12.87 -1.39 12.53
CA PRO A 79 -13.93 -1.64 11.55
C PRO A 79 -14.23 -0.42 10.68
N THR A 80 -14.22 0.79 11.28
CA THR A 80 -14.41 2.06 10.56
C THR A 80 -13.33 2.30 9.51
N GLU A 81 -12.07 2.00 9.83
CA GLU A 81 -10.94 2.16 8.90
C GLU A 81 -11.03 1.15 7.76
N ARG A 82 -11.44 -0.10 8.04
CA ARG A 82 -11.69 -1.11 7.01
C ARG A 82 -12.82 -0.70 6.07
N ILE A 83 -13.91 -0.15 6.60
CA ILE A 83 -15.02 0.34 5.78
C ILE A 83 -14.57 1.56 4.95
N LYS A 84 -13.77 2.48 5.53
CA LYS A 84 -13.14 3.57 4.78
C LYS A 84 -12.23 3.03 3.67
N ALA A 85 -11.56 1.90 3.89
CA ALA A 85 -10.73 1.30 2.87
C ALA A 85 -11.53 0.76 1.68
N LEU A 86 -12.79 0.37 1.91
CA LEU A 86 -13.72 -0.08 0.89
C LEU A 86 -14.36 1.08 0.10
N SER A 87 -14.61 2.22 0.74
CA SER A 87 -15.16 3.40 0.06
C SER A 87 -14.06 4.21 -0.65
N GLN A 88 -14.32 4.54 -1.92
CA GLN A 88 -13.34 5.16 -2.80
C GLN A 88 -12.92 6.56 -2.36
N ALA A 89 -11.61 6.76 -2.28
CA ALA A 89 -10.84 7.86 -2.87
C ALA A 89 -9.38 7.57 -2.51
N PRO A 90 -8.48 7.28 -3.46
CA PRO A 90 -7.05 7.20 -3.13
C PRO A 90 -6.73 8.48 -2.36
N GLU A 91 -6.28 8.30 -1.12
CA GLU A 91 -5.71 9.39 -0.35
C GLU A 91 -4.45 9.71 -1.15
N GLU A 92 -4.52 10.72 -2.02
CA GLU A 92 -3.35 11.32 -2.61
C GLU A 92 -2.36 11.50 -1.47
N ALA A 93 -1.16 10.94 -1.66
CA ALA A 93 -0.06 11.11 -0.72
C ALA A 93 -0.04 12.57 -0.27
N PRO A 94 0.20 12.87 1.01
CA PRO A 94 0.29 14.25 1.47
C PRO A 94 1.16 15.01 0.48
N SER A 95 0.56 16.00 -0.19
CA SER A 95 1.29 16.94 -1.00
C SER A 95 2.43 17.45 -0.13
N GLN A 96 3.66 17.30 -0.61
CA GLN A 96 4.81 17.97 -0.04
C GLN A 96 4.66 19.47 -0.37
N GLU A 97 3.60 20.10 0.12
CA GLU A 97 3.42 21.55 0.18
C GLU A 97 4.14 22.01 1.45
N ASP A 98 5.46 22.13 1.36
CA ASP A 98 6.30 23.00 2.23
C ASP A 98 7.69 23.09 1.59
N ILE A 99 7.74 23.47 0.31
CA ILE A 99 8.92 24.19 -0.18
C ILE A 99 8.45 25.63 -0.33
N ASP A 100 8.60 26.40 0.74
CA ASP A 100 8.33 27.83 0.81
C ASP A 100 9.05 28.57 -0.33
N ALA A 101 8.37 28.69 -1.48
CA ALA A 101 8.83 29.50 -2.59
C ALA A 101 9.05 30.97 -2.18
N GLU A 102 8.37 31.39 -1.11
CA GLU A 102 8.49 32.72 -0.49
C GLU A 102 9.89 32.95 0.13
N ALA A 103 10.52 31.92 0.70
CA ALA A 103 11.83 32.06 1.35
C ALA A 103 12.99 32.22 0.34
N LEU A 104 12.89 31.56 -0.82
CA LEU A 104 13.88 31.67 -1.90
C LEU A 104 13.83 33.02 -2.63
N ALA A 105 12.62 33.61 -2.74
CA ALA A 105 12.45 34.92 -3.37
C ALA A 105 13.07 36.05 -2.52
N ALA A 106 12.97 35.97 -1.19
CA ALA A 106 13.56 36.96 -0.28
C ALA A 106 15.10 36.98 -0.32
N ALA A 107 15.74 35.82 -0.45
CA ALA A 107 17.21 35.71 -0.48
C ALA A 107 17.84 36.28 -1.76
N LEU A 108 17.12 36.29 -2.88
CA LEU A 108 17.62 36.82 -4.16
C LEU A 108 17.50 38.36 -4.27
N LEU A 109 16.58 38.97 -3.53
CA LEU A 109 16.39 40.43 -3.50
C LEU A 109 17.30 41.15 -2.51
N SER A 110 17.82 40.45 -1.50
CA SER A 110 18.76 41.01 -0.50
C SER A 110 20.23 40.97 -0.93
N GLY A 111 20.53 40.49 -2.13
CA GLY A 111 21.89 40.20 -2.60
C GLY A 111 22.47 41.17 -3.64
N GLN A 112 21.94 42.39 -3.78
CA GLN A 112 22.51 43.42 -4.65
C GLN A 112 23.03 44.63 -3.85
#